data_AF-A0A1B6IA77-F1
#
_entry.id   AF-A0A1B6IA77-F1
#
_cell.length_a   1.000
_cell.length_b   1.000
_cell.length_c   1.000
_cell.angle_alpha   90.00
_cell.angle_beta   90.00
_cell.angle_gamma   90.00
#
_symmetry.space_group_name_H-M   'P 1'
#
loop_
_entity.id
_entity.type
_entity.pdbx_description
1 polymer ?
#
loop_
_entity_poly.entity_id
_entity_poly.type
_entity_poly.pdbx_seq_one_letter_code
_entity_poly.pdbx_strand_id
1 'polypeptide(L)'
;QNNFYNNLGQDCVSAGCSVDLFVLNNSFVDLATIGQICRLTGGEVFKYTYFQANIDGERLIADIKYNVGRPIVFDAIMRVRTSTGVRPTDFFGHFFMSNTTDMELASIDCDKAVALEIKHDDKLTEEEGVFVQVALLHTSCSGQRRIRILNLSLKTCSQMADLYRACELDTIVNFFAKQALYRL
;
A
#
# COMPACT_ATOMS: atom_id res chain seq x y z
N GLN A 1 8.18 -23.05 5.31
CA GLN A 1 7.19 -22.34 6.14
C GLN A 1 5.80 -22.76 5.71
N ASN A 2 4.86 -22.89 6.64
CA ASN A 2 3.49 -23.34 6.38
C ASN A 2 2.68 -22.19 5.72
N ASN A 3 1.93 -22.46 4.66
CA ASN A 3 1.11 -21.47 3.94
C ASN A 3 -0.07 -20.91 4.75
N PHE A 4 -0.20 -21.33 6.01
CA PHE A 4 -1.28 -20.94 6.91
C PHE A 4 -1.51 -19.43 6.98
N TYR A 5 -0.48 -18.61 7.23
CA TYR A 5 -0.65 -17.15 7.38
C TYR A 5 -1.02 -16.44 6.07
N ASN A 6 -0.59 -16.97 4.92
CA ASN A 6 -0.99 -16.46 3.62
C ASN A 6 -2.48 -16.76 3.36
N ASN A 7 -2.91 -18.00 3.61
CA ASN A 7 -4.31 -18.40 3.45
C ASN A 7 -5.22 -17.63 4.42
N LEU A 8 -4.82 -17.50 5.68
CA LEU A 8 -5.55 -16.71 6.67
C LEU A 8 -5.64 -15.23 6.25
N GLY A 9 -4.57 -14.66 5.68
CA GLY A 9 -4.61 -13.31 5.12
C GLY A 9 -5.63 -13.16 3.99
N GLN A 10 -5.73 -14.16 3.09
CA GLN A 10 -6.73 -14.17 2.02
C GLN A 10 -8.16 -14.28 2.56
N ASP A 11 -8.38 -15.14 3.56
CA ASP A 11 -9.67 -15.28 4.23
C ASP A 11 -10.08 -13.96 4.91
N CYS A 12 -9.12 -13.30 5.58
CA CYS A 12 -9.32 -12.00 6.20
C CYS A 12 -9.68 -10.91 5.17
N VAL A 13 -8.96 -10.82 4.05
CA VAL A 13 -9.29 -9.86 2.97
C VAL A 13 -10.68 -10.13 2.42
N SER A 14 -11.03 -11.39 2.17
CA SER A 14 -12.36 -11.79 1.68
C SER A 14 -13.49 -11.44 2.65
N ALA A 15 -13.19 -11.40 3.95
CA ALA A 15 -14.14 -11.02 5.01
C ALA A 15 -14.12 -9.51 5.33
N GLY A 16 -13.28 -8.71 4.67
CA GLY A 16 -13.08 -7.29 5.01
C GLY A 16 -12.45 -7.07 6.40
N CYS A 17 -11.69 -8.06 6.89
CA CYS A 17 -11.03 -8.05 8.20
C CYS A 17 -9.55 -7.68 8.07
N SER A 18 -9.11 -6.63 8.79
CA SER A 18 -7.71 -6.23 8.85
C SER A 18 -7.07 -6.56 10.19
N VAL A 19 -5.76 -6.85 10.15
CA VAL A 19 -4.97 -7.25 11.32
C VAL A 19 -3.78 -6.31 11.49
N ASP A 20 -3.76 -5.58 12.61
CA ASP A 20 -2.59 -4.88 13.11
C ASP A 20 -1.95 -5.69 14.25
N LEU A 21 -0.62 -5.81 14.24
CA LEU A 21 0.12 -6.64 15.18
C LEU A 21 1.06 -5.81 16.07
N PHE A 22 0.85 -5.85 17.38
CA PHE A 22 1.75 -5.28 18.37
C PHE A 22 2.60 -6.41 18.98
N VAL A 23 3.89 -6.44 18.66
CA VAL A 23 4.83 -7.49 19.08
C VAL A 23 5.78 -6.98 20.14
N LEU A 24 5.67 -7.53 21.34
CA LEU A 24 6.55 -7.25 22.47
C LEU A 24 7.39 -8.50 22.73
N ASN A 25 8.65 -8.53 22.27
CA ASN A 25 9.46 -9.74 22.29
C ASN A 25 10.80 -9.57 23.03
N ASN A 26 11.15 -10.56 23.85
CA ASN A 26 12.45 -10.67 24.53
C ASN A 26 13.34 -11.78 23.96
N SER A 27 12.83 -12.52 22.99
CA SER A 27 13.51 -13.60 22.27
C SER A 27 13.09 -13.58 20.79
N PHE A 28 13.64 -14.49 19.99
CA PHE A 28 13.34 -14.57 18.56
C PHE A 28 11.83 -14.75 18.31
N VAL A 29 11.31 -13.97 17.35
CA VAL A 29 9.96 -14.08 16.81
C VAL A 29 10.08 -13.99 15.29
N ASP A 30 9.52 -14.99 14.60
CA ASP A 30 9.51 -15.05 13.13
C ASP A 30 8.47 -14.08 12.53
N LEU A 31 8.80 -12.78 12.55
CA LEU A 31 7.99 -11.72 11.97
C LEU A 31 7.79 -11.86 10.46
N ALA A 32 8.73 -12.50 9.76
CA ALA A 32 8.60 -12.76 8.33
C ALA A 32 7.41 -13.68 8.04
N THR A 33 7.12 -14.62 8.94
CA THR A 33 5.94 -15.49 8.86
C THR A 33 4.68 -14.81 9.39
N ILE A 34 4.68 -14.35 10.65
CA ILE A 34 3.45 -13.88 11.29
C ILE A 34 3.00 -12.50 10.81
N GLY A 35 3.92 -11.68 10.29
CA GLY A 35 3.62 -10.36 9.73
C GLY A 35 3.01 -10.39 8.34
N GLN A 36 2.99 -11.56 7.66
CA GLN A 36 2.36 -11.68 6.33
C GLN A 36 0.88 -11.31 6.37
N ILE A 37 0.17 -11.66 7.44
CA ILE A 37 -1.25 -11.34 7.56
C ILE A 37 -1.48 -9.82 7.54
N CYS A 38 -0.70 -9.06 8.30
CA CYS A 38 -0.77 -7.59 8.33
C CYS A 38 -0.50 -7.00 6.94
N ARG A 39 0.53 -7.50 6.25
CA ARG A 39 0.87 -7.06 4.89
C ARG A 39 -0.27 -7.31 3.90
N LEU A 40 -0.88 -8.50 3.93
CA LEU A 40 -1.95 -8.87 3.01
C LEU A 40 -3.26 -8.13 3.30
N THR A 41 -3.57 -7.88 4.58
CA THR A 41 -4.84 -7.24 4.96
C THR A 41 -4.82 -5.72 4.96
N GLY A 42 -3.65 -5.10 4.72
CA GLY A 42 -3.51 -3.64 4.79
C GLY A 42 -3.31 -3.08 6.20
N GLY A 43 -2.89 -3.93 7.14
CA GLY A 43 -2.54 -3.55 8.51
C GLY A 43 -1.05 -3.23 8.70
N GLU A 44 -0.64 -3.16 9.95
CA GLU A 44 0.70 -2.76 10.42
C GLU A 44 1.31 -3.71 11.42
N VAL A 45 2.65 -3.68 11.51
CA VAL A 45 3.41 -4.40 12.55
C VAL A 45 4.18 -3.40 13.40
N PHE A 46 3.78 -3.28 14.66
CA PHE A 46 4.48 -2.49 15.68
C PHE A 46 5.36 -3.42 16.51
N LYS A 47 6.67 -3.20 16.48
CA LYS A 47 7.63 -4.05 17.19
C LYS A 47 8.33 -3.31 18.33
N TYR A 48 8.29 -3.88 19.51
CA TYR A 48 8.98 -3.44 20.73
C TYR A 48 9.94 -4.55 21.17
N THR A 49 11.22 -4.39 20.83
CA THR A 49 12.24 -5.40 21.15
C THR A 49 12.80 -5.14 22.54
N TYR A 50 12.86 -6.17 23.39
CA TYR A 50 13.26 -6.06 24.80
C TYR A 50 12.40 -5.08 25.59
N PHE A 51 11.08 -5.15 25.41
CA PHE A 51 10.13 -4.19 25.99
C PHE A 51 10.29 -4.06 27.51
N GLN A 52 10.43 -2.83 27.97
CA GLN A 52 10.41 -2.49 29.39
C GLN A 52 9.30 -1.48 29.67
N ALA A 53 8.35 -1.83 30.53
CA ALA A 53 7.15 -1.01 30.77
C ALA A 53 7.47 0.41 31.25
N ASN A 54 8.55 0.58 32.02
CA ASN A 54 9.02 1.87 32.52
C ASN A 54 9.72 2.74 31.47
N ILE A 55 10.09 2.20 30.30
CA ILE A 55 10.78 2.92 29.22
C ILE A 55 9.88 3.04 27.99
N ASP A 56 9.35 1.92 27.52
CA ASP A 56 8.60 1.82 26.26
C ASP A 56 7.09 1.95 26.45
N GLY A 57 6.60 1.92 27.70
CA GLY A 57 5.16 1.88 28.01
C GLY A 57 4.39 3.06 27.42
N GLU A 58 4.94 4.28 27.54
CA GLU A 58 4.30 5.47 26.98
C GLU A 58 4.24 5.43 25.45
N ARG A 59 5.31 4.95 24.80
CA ARG A 59 5.35 4.78 23.34
C ARG A 59 4.31 3.77 22.87
N LEU A 60 4.23 2.59 23.51
CA LEU A 60 3.23 1.58 23.19
C LEU A 60 1.81 2.15 23.29
N ILE A 61 1.52 2.88 24.37
CA ILE A 61 0.21 3.50 24.58
C ILE A 61 -0.08 4.56 23.50
N ALA A 62 0.92 5.37 23.13
CA ALA A 62 0.79 6.37 22.08
C ALA A 62 0.51 5.73 20.71
N ASP A 63 1.26 4.68 20.35
CA ASP A 63 1.10 3.96 19.09
C ASP A 63 -0.28 3.27 19.01
N ILE A 64 -0.75 2.65 20.11
CA ILE A 64 -2.09 2.06 20.17
C ILE A 64 -3.18 3.13 20.01
N LYS A 65 -3.08 4.24 20.75
CA LYS A 65 -4.04 5.35 20.65
C LYS A 65 -4.10 5.91 19.23
N TYR A 66 -2.95 6.07 18.60
CA TYR A 66 -2.86 6.53 17.23
C TYR A 66 -3.47 5.52 16.25
N ASN A 67 -3.09 4.24 16.34
CA ASN A 67 -3.59 3.19 15.47
C ASN A 67 -5.12 3.05 15.52
N VAL A 68 -5.71 3.19 16.70
CA VAL A 68 -7.19 3.13 16.89
C VAL A 68 -7.86 4.44 16.45
N GLY A 69 -7.20 5.59 16.62
CA GLY A 69 -7.77 6.90 16.36
C GLY A 69 -7.58 7.43 14.93
N ARG A 70 -6.68 6.84 14.13
CA ARG A 70 -6.38 7.33 12.79
C ARG A 70 -7.56 7.13 11.82
N PRO A 71 -7.73 8.02 10.83
CA PRO A 71 -8.68 7.80 9.75
C PRO A 71 -8.39 6.49 9.00
N ILE A 72 -9.40 5.63 8.92
CA ILE A 72 -9.31 4.33 8.26
C ILE A 72 -10.60 4.06 7.48
N VAL A 73 -10.49 3.27 6.43
CA VAL A 73 -11.64 2.74 5.67
C VAL A 73 -11.47 1.25 5.47
N PHE A 74 -12.58 0.55 5.25
CA PHE A 74 -12.65 -0.90 5.24
C PHE A 74 -13.17 -1.45 3.91
N ASP A 75 -12.92 -2.74 3.67
CA ASP A 75 -13.39 -3.49 2.50
C ASP A 75 -13.10 -2.72 1.20
N ALA A 76 -11.84 -2.34 1.02
CA ALA A 76 -11.43 -1.42 -0.02
C ALA A 76 -10.88 -2.15 -1.24
N ILE A 77 -11.24 -1.64 -2.42
CA ILE A 77 -10.69 -2.08 -3.70
C ILE A 77 -10.14 -0.85 -4.42
N MET A 78 -8.84 -0.87 -4.69
CA MET A 78 -8.15 0.19 -5.42
C MET A 78 -7.86 -0.27 -6.84
N ARG A 79 -8.24 0.56 -7.81
CA ARG A 79 -7.92 0.36 -9.23
C ARG A 79 -7.27 1.59 -9.82
N VAL A 80 -6.19 1.36 -10.56
CA VAL A 80 -5.47 2.40 -11.30
C VAL A 80 -5.80 2.26 -12.78
N ARG A 81 -6.23 3.35 -13.39
CA ARG A 81 -6.47 3.47 -14.83
C ARG A 81 -5.53 4.52 -15.41
N THR A 82 -5.11 4.31 -16.63
CA THR A 82 -4.24 5.22 -17.37
C THR A 82 -4.85 5.54 -18.73
N SER A 83 -4.45 6.67 -19.31
CA SER A 83 -4.75 6.97 -20.71
C SER A 83 -4.04 6.01 -21.66
N THR A 84 -4.44 6.02 -22.92
CA THR A 84 -3.83 5.21 -23.99
C THR A 84 -2.32 5.41 -24.06
N GLY A 85 -1.59 4.33 -24.36
CA GLY A 85 -0.14 4.32 -24.55
C GLY A 85 0.68 3.99 -23.31
N VAL A 86 0.08 3.97 -22.11
CA VAL A 86 0.71 3.49 -20.89
C VAL A 86 -0.22 2.57 -20.10
N ARG A 87 0.36 1.66 -19.31
CA ARG A 87 -0.39 0.79 -18.40
C ARG A 87 0.34 0.59 -17.07
N PRO A 88 -0.38 0.53 -15.94
CA PRO A 88 0.19 0.05 -14.70
C PRO A 88 0.48 -1.46 -14.83
N THR A 89 1.64 -1.90 -14.36
CA THR A 89 2.12 -3.28 -14.54
C THR A 89 2.44 -3.97 -13.23
N ASP A 90 3.07 -3.25 -12.30
CA ASP A 90 3.48 -3.78 -11.01
C ASP A 90 3.02 -2.83 -9.90
N PHE A 91 2.67 -3.38 -8.74
CA PHE A 91 2.15 -2.67 -7.59
C PHE A 91 2.91 -3.08 -6.34
N PHE A 92 3.21 -2.13 -5.46
CA PHE A 92 4.00 -2.36 -4.25
C PHE A 92 3.38 -1.68 -3.03
N GLY A 93 3.01 -2.48 -2.03
CA GLY A 93 2.35 -2.00 -0.81
C GLY A 93 1.75 -3.13 0.01
N HIS A 94 0.94 -2.76 1.00
CA HIS A 94 0.20 -3.69 1.85
C HIS A 94 -1.20 -3.91 1.28
N PHE A 95 -1.36 -4.93 0.46
CA PHE A 95 -2.63 -5.33 -0.14
C PHE A 95 -2.53 -6.79 -0.61
N PHE A 96 -3.68 -7.32 -0.99
CA PHE A 96 -3.80 -8.57 -1.71
C PHE A 96 -4.25 -8.31 -3.16
N MET A 97 -3.88 -9.18 -4.08
CA MET A 97 -4.28 -9.10 -5.49
C MET A 97 -4.61 -10.50 -5.98
N SER A 98 -5.90 -10.77 -6.20
CA SER A 98 -6.37 -12.01 -6.82
C SER A 98 -6.19 -12.01 -8.36
N ASN A 99 -6.11 -10.81 -8.93
CA ASN A 99 -5.91 -10.55 -10.35
C ASN A 99 -4.79 -9.52 -10.56
N THR A 100 -4.54 -9.07 -11.78
CA THR A 100 -3.42 -8.16 -12.11
C THR A 100 -3.81 -6.68 -12.14
N THR A 101 -5.04 -6.32 -11.74
CA THR A 101 -5.57 -4.94 -11.91
C THR A 101 -6.18 -4.32 -10.66
N ASP A 102 -6.81 -5.13 -9.81
CA ASP A 102 -7.54 -4.67 -8.64
C ASP A 102 -6.76 -5.04 -7.38
N MET A 103 -6.36 -4.04 -6.61
CA MET A 103 -5.74 -4.21 -5.30
C MET A 103 -6.83 -4.28 -4.25
N GLU A 104 -6.91 -5.41 -3.56
CA GLU A 104 -7.87 -5.69 -2.49
C GLU A 104 -7.21 -5.40 -1.14
N LEU A 105 -7.85 -4.55 -0.33
CA LEU A 105 -7.36 -4.15 0.98
C LEU A 105 -8.50 -4.33 1.98
N ALA A 106 -8.28 -5.14 3.03
CA ALA A 106 -9.28 -5.26 4.09
C ALA A 106 -9.47 -3.93 4.82
N SER A 107 -8.38 -3.17 5.00
CA SER A 107 -8.40 -1.77 5.40
C SER A 107 -7.32 -0.94 4.74
N ILE A 108 -7.53 0.37 4.67
CA ILE A 108 -6.48 1.34 4.34
C ILE A 108 -6.65 2.59 5.20
N ASP A 109 -5.56 3.06 5.81
CA ASP A 109 -5.50 4.25 6.63
C ASP A 109 -4.74 5.40 5.95
N CYS A 110 -4.63 6.52 6.64
CA CYS A 110 -3.99 7.73 6.12
C CYS A 110 -2.47 7.63 5.95
N ASP A 111 -1.80 6.62 6.54
CA ASP A 111 -0.35 6.50 6.53
C ASP A 111 0.13 5.52 5.45
N LYS A 112 -0.78 4.66 4.97
CA LYS A 112 -0.49 3.70 3.90
C LYS A 112 -0.24 4.40 2.57
N ALA A 113 0.78 3.93 1.88
CA ALA A 113 1.10 4.34 0.52
C ALA A 113 1.35 3.14 -0.38
N VAL A 114 0.78 3.15 -1.58
CA VAL A 114 1.02 2.17 -2.64
C VAL A 114 1.87 2.82 -3.72
N ALA A 115 2.94 2.15 -4.12
CA ALA A 115 3.72 2.52 -5.31
C ALA A 115 3.29 1.67 -6.50
N LEU A 116 3.35 2.24 -7.70
CA LEU A 116 2.87 1.63 -8.93
C LEU A 116 3.88 1.86 -10.05
N GLU A 117 4.19 0.82 -10.80
CA GLU A 117 5.08 0.86 -11.97
C GLU A 117 4.24 0.98 -13.24
N ILE A 118 4.40 2.10 -13.95
CA ILE A 118 3.73 2.34 -15.23
C ILE A 118 4.73 2.11 -16.36
N LYS A 119 4.34 1.27 -17.32
CA LYS A 119 5.13 0.96 -18.52
C LYS A 119 4.43 1.47 -19.77
N HIS A 120 5.22 1.72 -20.81
CA HIS A 120 4.69 2.03 -22.14
C HIS A 120 4.01 0.79 -22.73
N ASP A 121 2.83 1.00 -23.30
CA ASP A 121 2.08 0.00 -24.06
C ASP A 121 2.02 0.37 -25.56
N ASP A 122 2.06 1.67 -25.88
CA ASP A 122 2.16 2.22 -27.23
C ASP A 122 2.90 3.57 -27.20
N LYS A 123 3.03 4.23 -28.36
CA LYS A 123 3.59 5.57 -28.48
C LYS A 123 2.69 6.61 -27.83
N LEU A 124 3.32 7.57 -27.16
CA LEU A 124 2.65 8.73 -26.56
C LEU A 124 2.77 9.95 -27.48
N THR A 125 1.72 10.75 -27.57
CA THR A 125 1.69 12.00 -28.32
C THR A 125 1.83 13.20 -27.41
N GLU A 126 2.63 14.19 -27.81
CA GLU A 126 2.91 15.38 -26.98
C GLU A 126 1.68 16.26 -26.68
N GLU A 127 0.67 16.21 -27.54
CA GLU A 127 -0.54 17.04 -27.42
C GLU A 127 -1.51 16.56 -26.33
N GLU A 128 -1.61 15.24 -26.13
CA GLU A 128 -2.59 14.65 -25.19
C GLU A 128 -2.03 14.50 -23.77
N GLY A 129 -0.72 14.27 -23.64
CA GLY A 129 -0.10 13.95 -22.35
C GLY A 129 -0.48 12.57 -21.82
N VAL A 130 -0.22 12.33 -20.53
CA VAL A 130 -0.58 11.09 -19.83
C VAL A 130 -1.50 11.40 -18.66
N PHE A 131 -2.60 10.65 -18.55
CA PHE A 131 -3.54 10.76 -17.44
C PHE A 131 -3.49 9.50 -16.59
N VAL A 132 -3.48 9.67 -15.27
CA VAL A 132 -3.57 8.58 -14.29
C VAL A 132 -4.78 8.85 -13.41
N GLN A 133 -5.66 7.87 -13.29
CA GLN A 133 -6.82 7.92 -12.42
C GLN A 133 -6.76 6.76 -11.42
N VAL A 134 -6.73 7.10 -10.13
CA VAL A 134 -6.87 6.13 -9.04
C VAL A 134 -8.30 6.19 -8.54
N ALA A 135 -8.97 5.04 -8.51
CA ALA A 135 -10.29 4.88 -7.92
C ALA A 135 -10.21 3.92 -6.72
N LEU A 136 -10.61 4.40 -5.55
CA LEU A 136 -10.68 3.62 -4.31
C LEU A 136 -12.14 3.49 -3.88
N LEU A 137 -12.74 2.34 -4.17
CA LEU A 137 -14.03 1.93 -3.64
C LEU A 137 -13.82 1.41 -2.21
N HIS A 138 -14.55 1.91 -1.23
CA HIS A 138 -14.39 1.51 0.17
C HIS A 138 -15.68 1.70 0.98
N THR A 139 -15.69 1.15 2.19
CA THR A 139 -16.72 1.37 3.21
C THR A 139 -16.16 2.26 4.32
N SER A 140 -16.81 3.37 4.62
CA SER A 140 -16.42 4.25 5.73
C SER A 140 -16.74 3.61 7.09
N CYS A 141 -16.12 4.11 8.18
CA CYS A 141 -16.46 3.68 9.55
C CYS A 141 -17.95 3.91 9.93
N SER A 142 -18.65 4.79 9.19
CA SER A 142 -20.10 5.00 9.33
C SER A 142 -20.95 4.02 8.52
N GLY A 143 -20.35 3.00 7.89
CA GLY A 143 -21.05 1.97 7.11
C GLY A 143 -21.47 2.40 5.70
N GLN A 144 -20.92 3.50 5.16
CA GLN A 144 -21.31 3.99 3.84
C GLN A 144 -20.33 3.52 2.76
N ARG A 145 -20.85 2.96 1.67
CA ARG A 145 -20.05 2.64 0.48
C ARG A 145 -19.76 3.93 -0.30
N ARG A 146 -18.48 4.22 -0.51
CA ARG A 146 -17.99 5.46 -1.12
C ARG A 146 -16.90 5.16 -2.13
N ILE A 147 -16.71 6.08 -3.09
CA ILE A 147 -15.61 6.05 -4.05
C ILE A 147 -14.79 7.32 -3.88
N ARG A 148 -13.48 7.17 -3.69
CA ARG A 148 -12.51 8.28 -3.75
C ARG A 148 -11.78 8.21 -5.09
N ILE A 149 -11.73 9.33 -5.80
CA ILE A 149 -11.05 9.46 -7.10
C ILE A 149 -9.88 10.43 -6.97
N LEU A 150 -8.72 10.04 -7.48
CA LEU A 150 -7.56 10.92 -7.68
C LEU A 150 -7.24 10.96 -9.17
N ASN A 151 -7.13 12.16 -9.74
CA ASN A 151 -6.76 12.35 -11.14
C ASN A 151 -5.44 13.11 -11.19
N LEU A 152 -4.49 12.60 -11.97
CA LEU A 152 -3.20 13.21 -12.22
C LEU A 152 -3.00 13.35 -13.73
N SER A 153 -2.53 14.52 -14.16
CA SER A 153 -2.18 14.81 -15.55
C SER A 153 -0.68 15.10 -15.61
N LEU A 154 0.02 14.40 -16.50
CA LEU A 154 1.47 14.48 -16.69
C LEU A 154 1.75 14.88 -18.14
N LYS A 155 2.74 15.77 -18.31
CA LYS A 155 3.23 16.14 -19.63
C LYS A 155 4.13 15.04 -20.17
N THR A 156 4.06 14.82 -21.47
CA THR A 156 4.98 13.98 -22.22
C THR A 156 6.09 14.83 -22.84
N CYS A 157 7.25 14.23 -23.09
CA CYS A 157 8.36 14.89 -23.74
C CYS A 157 9.12 13.91 -24.64
N SER A 158 9.62 14.39 -25.77
CA SER A 158 10.54 13.66 -26.65
C SER A 158 12.01 13.84 -26.28
N GLN A 159 12.34 14.87 -25.51
CA GLN A 159 13.72 15.18 -25.11
C GLN A 159 14.03 14.70 -23.70
N MET A 160 15.13 13.97 -23.56
CA MET A 160 15.58 13.41 -22.28
C MET A 160 15.90 14.49 -21.23
N ALA A 161 16.36 15.67 -21.67
CA ALA A 161 16.64 16.79 -20.77
C ALA A 161 15.40 17.29 -20.01
N ASP A 162 14.24 17.26 -20.67
CA ASP A 162 12.98 17.68 -20.05
C ASP A 162 12.46 16.64 -19.05
N LEU A 163 12.68 15.35 -19.34
CA LEU A 163 12.39 14.26 -18.41
C LEU A 163 13.16 14.42 -17.09
N TYR A 164 14.50 14.56 -17.17
CA TYR A 164 15.33 14.70 -15.96
C TYR A 164 15.01 15.95 -15.15
N ARG A 165 14.56 17.04 -15.80
CA ARG A 165 14.14 18.26 -15.11
C ARG A 165 12.87 18.07 -14.29
N ALA A 166 12.01 17.12 -14.68
CA ALA A 166 10.74 16.84 -14.02
C ALA A 166 10.83 15.72 -12.98
N CYS A 167 12.00 15.10 -12.79
CA CYS A 167 12.18 14.02 -11.82
C CYS A 167 12.14 14.52 -10.38
N GLU A 168 11.41 13.80 -9.53
CA GLU A 168 11.39 14.00 -8.08
C GLU A 168 12.21 12.89 -7.40
N LEU A 169 13.26 13.27 -6.68
CA LEU A 169 14.20 12.33 -6.08
C LEU A 169 13.53 11.42 -5.05
N ASP A 170 12.72 11.99 -4.15
CA ASP A 170 12.10 11.25 -3.04
C ASP A 170 11.14 10.16 -3.55
N THR A 171 10.36 10.47 -4.59
CA THR A 171 9.47 9.51 -5.25
C THR A 171 10.26 8.36 -5.90
N ILE A 172 11.37 8.66 -6.57
CA ILE A 172 12.23 7.65 -7.19
C ILE A 172 12.85 6.74 -6.13
N VAL A 173 13.37 7.31 -5.04
CA VAL A 173 13.95 6.54 -3.93
C VAL A 173 12.89 5.67 -3.26
N ASN A 174 11.69 6.21 -3.00
CA ASN A 174 10.58 5.44 -2.44
C ASN A 174 10.20 4.24 -3.32
N PHE A 175 10.10 4.46 -4.63
CA PHE A 175 9.78 3.41 -5.59
C PHE A 175 10.83 2.30 -5.58
N PHE A 176 12.11 2.64 -5.72
CA PHE A 176 13.18 1.64 -5.73
C PHE A 176 13.31 0.89 -4.41
N ALA A 177 13.10 1.56 -3.27
CA ALA A 177 13.09 0.89 -1.96
C ALA A 177 11.99 -0.18 -1.90
N LYS A 178 10.76 0.16 -2.30
CA LYS A 178 9.63 -0.79 -2.33
C LYS A 178 9.85 -1.92 -3.33
N GLN A 179 10.35 -1.62 -4.53
CA GLN A 179 10.63 -2.61 -5.56
C GLN A 179 11.73 -3.59 -5.11
N ALA A 180 12.78 -3.10 -4.44
CA ALA A 180 13.84 -3.95 -3.91
C ALA A 180 13.34 -4.86 -2.78
N LEU A 181 12.54 -4.33 -1.84
CA LEU A 181 11.97 -5.12 -0.74
C LEU A 181 11.02 -6.22 -1.24
N TYR A 182 10.28 -5.98 -2.32
CA TYR A 182 9.39 -6.98 -2.90
C TYR A 182 10.13 -8.16 -3.55
N ARG A 183 11.40 -7.96 -3.96
CA ARG A 183 12.22 -9.00 -4.60
C ARG A 183 12.99 -9.88 -3.61
N LEU A 184 12.97 -9.55 -2.32
CA LEU A 184 13.58 -10.32 -1.23
C LEU A 184 12.64 -11.45 -0.77
#